data_AF-A0A2N2Y1G8-F1
#
_entry.id   AF-A0A2N2Y1G8-F1
#
_cell.length_a   1.000
_cell.length_b   1.000
_cell.length_c   1.000
_cell.angle_alpha   90.00
_cell.angle_beta   90.00
_cell.angle_gamma   90.00
#
_symmetry.space_group_name_H-M   'P 1'
#
loop_
_entity.id
_entity.type
_entity.pdbx_description
1 polymer ?
#
loop_
_entity_poly.entity_id
_entity_poly.type
_entity_poly.pdbx_seq_one_letter_code
_entity_poly.pdbx_strand_id
1 'polypeptide(L)'
;MKSLLTSLVLIIPTLSFAQDINLLPTSTTQQIVYHTYFTLSYSEPHEQAEWVAYLLTAQRLSGNIERSNKFRADSSVITGSAHSSDYAKSGYDKGHLAPAADMKYDSIAMKECFLMSNMSPQLPSFNRGIWKELEESVRSWALEKDSLFIVAGGVLKGNLTPIGVNEVAVPKYFYKIILHINHSEPEAIAFLLPNETATQRLSDYAITIDSLETLTDIDFFPVFPNSIENILESKIQIKQWFSEKQEVKETNTPSSGTSVQCSQITKNGTRCKRKTTSPNGKCYQHGGN
;
A
#
# COMPACT_ATOMS: atom_id res chain seq x y z
N MET A 1 -25.48 -69.41 -4.29
CA MET A 1 -25.75 -68.06 -3.77
C MET A 1 -24.44 -67.29 -3.71
N LYS A 2 -24.20 -66.35 -4.63
CA LYS A 2 -23.04 -65.45 -4.61
C LYS A 2 -23.58 -64.03 -4.43
N SER A 3 -23.34 -63.41 -3.29
CA SER A 3 -23.74 -62.01 -3.06
C SER A 3 -22.68 -61.09 -3.68
N LEU A 4 -23.09 -60.26 -4.64
CA LEU A 4 -22.28 -59.17 -5.15
C LEU A 4 -22.29 -58.04 -4.11
N LEU A 5 -21.12 -57.71 -3.55
CA LEU A 5 -20.91 -56.54 -2.73
C LEU A 5 -20.64 -55.35 -3.67
N THR A 6 -21.61 -54.48 -3.87
CA THR A 6 -21.43 -53.22 -4.61
C THR A 6 -20.85 -52.17 -3.67
N SER A 7 -19.54 -51.92 -3.76
CA SER A 7 -18.90 -50.78 -3.11
C SER A 7 -19.38 -49.47 -3.74
N LEU A 8 -20.14 -48.70 -2.98
CA LEU A 8 -20.54 -47.34 -3.32
C LEU A 8 -19.34 -46.41 -3.06
N VAL A 9 -18.61 -46.05 -4.12
CA VAL A 9 -17.56 -45.02 -4.04
C VAL A 9 -18.26 -43.66 -3.96
N LEU A 10 -18.26 -43.06 -2.77
CA LEU A 10 -18.74 -41.70 -2.56
C LEU A 10 -17.68 -40.74 -3.11
N ILE A 11 -17.88 -40.25 -4.34
CA ILE A 11 -17.05 -39.18 -4.91
C ILE A 11 -17.47 -37.89 -4.19
N ILE A 12 -16.70 -37.48 -3.17
CA ILE A 12 -16.83 -36.17 -2.56
C ILE A 12 -16.29 -35.16 -3.58
N PRO A 13 -17.12 -34.25 -4.11
CA PRO A 13 -16.62 -33.21 -5.00
C PRO A 13 -15.76 -32.28 -4.14
N THR A 14 -14.45 -32.30 -4.36
CA THR A 14 -13.58 -31.22 -3.92
C THR A 14 -14.00 -29.97 -4.69
N LEU A 15 -14.84 -29.14 -4.07
CA LEU A 15 -15.10 -27.79 -4.53
C LEU A 15 -13.79 -27.01 -4.43
N SER A 16 -13.02 -27.03 -5.52
CA SER A 16 -11.92 -26.10 -5.72
C SER A 16 -12.55 -24.74 -5.99
N PHE A 17 -12.78 -23.95 -4.94
CA PHE A 17 -13.09 -22.54 -5.08
C PHE A 17 -11.79 -21.82 -5.45
N ALA A 18 -11.40 -21.89 -6.73
CA ALA A 18 -10.56 -20.86 -7.31
C ALA A 18 -11.47 -19.66 -7.61
N GLN A 19 -11.88 -18.94 -6.58
CA GLN A 19 -12.44 -17.61 -6.76
C GLN A 19 -11.25 -16.67 -6.97
N ASP A 20 -11.22 -15.96 -8.10
CA ASP A 20 -10.30 -14.84 -8.28
C ASP A 20 -10.62 -13.81 -7.19
N ILE A 21 -9.79 -13.76 -6.15
CA ILE A 21 -9.94 -12.79 -5.06
C ILE A 21 -9.67 -11.41 -5.65
N ASN A 22 -10.68 -10.55 -5.65
CA ASN A 22 -10.52 -9.16 -6.06
C ASN A 22 -9.89 -8.35 -4.92
N LEU A 23 -8.58 -8.14 -5.00
CA LEU A 23 -7.80 -7.39 -4.00
C LEU A 23 -7.82 -5.87 -4.21
N LEU A 24 -8.66 -5.36 -5.12
CA LEU A 24 -8.68 -3.94 -5.41
C LEU A 24 -9.21 -3.13 -4.22
N PRO A 25 -8.57 -2.00 -3.89
CA PRO A 25 -9.12 -1.04 -2.94
C PRO A 25 -10.50 -0.54 -3.37
N THR A 26 -11.25 -0.02 -2.41
CA THR A 26 -12.43 0.80 -2.70
C THR A 26 -12.05 2.07 -3.47
N SER A 27 -13.00 2.63 -4.21
CA SER A 27 -12.82 3.87 -4.98
C SER A 27 -13.68 4.98 -4.37
N THR A 28 -13.08 6.14 -4.08
CA THR A 28 -13.82 7.30 -3.57
C THR A 28 -14.40 8.16 -4.70
N THR A 29 -13.92 7.96 -5.92
CA THR A 29 -14.28 8.74 -7.12
C THR A 29 -15.20 7.97 -8.07
N GLN A 30 -15.33 6.65 -7.88
CA GLN A 30 -16.09 5.69 -8.69
C GLN A 30 -15.60 5.52 -10.13
N GLN A 31 -14.45 6.08 -10.51
CA GLN A 31 -13.85 5.92 -11.84
C GLN A 31 -12.69 4.91 -11.78
N ILE A 32 -13.03 3.62 -11.81
CA ILE A 32 -12.05 2.53 -11.91
C ILE A 32 -11.70 2.30 -13.38
N VAL A 33 -10.42 2.37 -13.72
CA VAL A 33 -9.88 2.17 -15.07
C VAL A 33 -9.00 0.93 -15.08
N TYR A 34 -9.39 -0.04 -15.89
CA TYR A 34 -8.69 -1.32 -16.05
C TYR A 34 -7.74 -1.27 -17.23
N HIS A 35 -6.45 -1.47 -16.96
CA HIS A 35 -5.43 -1.71 -17.98
C HIS A 35 -5.03 -3.18 -17.98
N THR A 36 -4.13 -3.58 -18.88
CA THR A 36 -3.76 -4.99 -19.05
C THR A 36 -3.07 -5.56 -17.81
N TYR A 37 -2.22 -4.76 -17.15
CA TYR A 37 -1.36 -5.24 -16.05
C TYR A 37 -1.45 -4.45 -14.74
N PHE A 38 -2.25 -3.38 -14.73
CA PHE A 38 -2.60 -2.64 -13.51
C PHE A 38 -4.02 -2.09 -13.63
N THR A 39 -4.60 -1.75 -12.49
CA THR A 39 -5.88 -1.07 -12.39
C THR A 39 -5.68 0.20 -11.59
N LEU A 40 -6.43 1.25 -11.89
CA LEU A 40 -6.38 2.48 -11.09
C LEU A 40 -7.77 3.00 -10.79
N SER A 41 -7.89 3.77 -9.71
CA SER A 41 -9.04 4.64 -9.47
C SER A 41 -8.62 6.07 -9.77
N TYR A 42 -9.28 6.73 -10.73
CA TYR A 42 -8.92 8.07 -11.19
C TYR A 42 -9.67 9.14 -10.43
N SER A 43 -8.96 10.16 -9.94
CA SER A 43 -9.52 11.32 -9.27
C SER A 43 -9.53 12.52 -10.20
N GLU A 44 -10.68 12.77 -10.82
CA GLU A 44 -10.89 13.93 -11.70
C GLU A 44 -10.52 15.25 -11.03
N PRO A 45 -10.95 15.55 -9.77
CA PRO A 45 -10.61 16.82 -9.12
C PRO A 45 -9.11 17.04 -8.89
N HIS A 46 -8.28 16.00 -9.07
CA HIS A 46 -6.83 16.04 -8.84
C HIS A 46 -6.01 15.69 -10.08
N GLU A 47 -6.67 15.36 -11.20
CA GLU A 47 -6.08 14.93 -12.47
C GLU A 47 -4.99 13.85 -12.35
N GLN A 48 -5.23 12.88 -11.46
CA GLN A 48 -4.36 11.73 -11.25
C GLN A 48 -5.09 10.58 -10.55
N ALA A 49 -4.48 9.39 -10.52
CA ALA A 49 -5.02 8.28 -9.75
C ALA A 49 -4.96 8.54 -8.23
N GLU A 50 -6.06 8.24 -7.52
CA GLU A 50 -6.04 8.15 -6.05
C GLU A 50 -5.31 6.88 -5.58
N TRP A 51 -5.36 5.81 -6.39
CA TRP A 51 -4.51 4.62 -6.26
C TRP A 51 -4.30 3.93 -7.61
N VAL A 52 -3.17 3.25 -7.75
CA VAL A 52 -2.85 2.27 -8.79
C VAL A 52 -2.53 0.95 -8.10
N ALA A 53 -3.15 -0.14 -8.54
CA ALA A 53 -2.98 -1.48 -8.01
C ALA A 53 -2.45 -2.43 -9.08
N TYR A 54 -1.43 -3.24 -8.76
CA TYR A 54 -0.81 -4.17 -9.70
C TYR A 54 -0.19 -5.39 -9.01
N LEU A 55 -0.06 -6.48 -9.77
CA LEU A 55 0.63 -7.70 -9.32
C LEU A 55 2.07 -7.70 -9.84
N LEU A 56 3.02 -7.91 -8.96
CA LEU A 56 4.43 -8.14 -9.30
C LEU A 56 4.81 -9.56 -8.91
N THR A 57 5.38 -10.33 -9.85
CA THR A 57 5.90 -11.67 -9.57
C THR A 57 7.40 -11.73 -9.85
N ALA A 58 8.11 -12.67 -9.23
CA ALA A 58 9.53 -12.92 -9.48
C ALA A 58 9.78 -13.15 -10.99
N GLN A 59 8.90 -13.88 -11.65
CA GLN A 59 8.96 -14.11 -13.09
C GLN A 59 8.91 -12.80 -13.90
N ARG A 60 8.03 -11.85 -13.52
CA ARG A 60 7.88 -10.54 -14.18
C ARG A 60 9.12 -9.65 -14.06
N LEU A 61 10.04 -9.95 -13.14
CA LEU A 61 11.31 -9.23 -13.00
C LEU A 61 12.41 -9.67 -13.97
N SER A 62 12.24 -10.80 -14.65
CA SER A 62 13.21 -11.33 -15.62
C SER A 62 13.19 -10.61 -16.98
N GLY A 63 12.20 -9.76 -17.23
CA GLY A 63 12.02 -9.05 -18.49
C GLY A 63 13.17 -8.09 -18.85
N ASN A 64 13.33 -7.84 -20.14
CA ASN A 64 14.35 -6.98 -20.73
C ASN A 64 13.78 -5.93 -21.71
N ILE A 65 12.47 -5.68 -21.69
CA ILE A 65 11.86 -4.65 -22.54
C ILE A 65 12.43 -3.29 -22.16
N GLU A 66 12.91 -2.56 -23.17
CA GLU A 66 13.46 -1.22 -22.99
C GLU A 66 12.41 -0.22 -22.53
N ARG A 67 12.83 0.71 -21.68
CA ARG A 67 11.99 1.76 -21.13
C ARG A 67 11.46 2.66 -22.25
N SER A 68 10.14 2.75 -22.40
CA SER A 68 9.52 3.46 -23.53
C SER A 68 9.78 4.97 -23.54
N ASN A 69 9.67 5.63 -22.39
CA ASN A 69 9.74 7.10 -22.25
C ASN A 69 8.70 7.88 -23.09
N LYS A 70 7.67 7.20 -23.61
CA LYS A 70 6.59 7.78 -24.41
C LYS A 70 5.38 8.10 -23.55
N PHE A 71 5.48 9.19 -22.79
CA PHE A 71 4.36 9.69 -21.99
C PHE A 71 3.20 10.12 -22.88
N ARG A 72 1.98 9.67 -22.56
CA ARG A 72 0.77 9.99 -23.33
C ARG A 72 -0.46 10.03 -22.43
N ALA A 73 -1.44 10.84 -22.82
CA ALA A 73 -2.73 10.84 -22.14
C ALA A 73 -3.37 9.45 -22.19
N ASP A 74 -4.12 9.14 -21.15
CA ASP A 74 -4.94 7.94 -21.06
C ASP A 74 -6.34 8.21 -21.61
N SER A 75 -6.66 7.53 -22.71
CA SER A 75 -7.98 7.58 -23.35
C SER A 75 -9.04 6.75 -22.63
N SER A 76 -8.66 5.94 -21.65
CA SER A 76 -9.56 5.10 -20.86
C SER A 76 -10.18 5.88 -19.69
N VAL A 77 -9.63 7.05 -19.36
CA VAL A 77 -10.22 8.00 -18.42
C VAL A 77 -11.32 8.78 -19.14
N ILE A 78 -12.55 8.67 -18.66
CA ILE A 78 -13.78 9.16 -19.31
C ILE A 78 -13.74 10.67 -19.51
N THR A 79 -13.22 11.38 -18.52
CA THR A 79 -13.12 12.84 -18.46
C THR A 79 -11.90 13.39 -19.19
N GLY A 80 -11.01 12.52 -19.64
CA GLY A 80 -9.66 12.88 -20.04
C GLY A 80 -8.69 12.77 -18.87
N SER A 81 -7.40 12.76 -19.18
CA SER A 81 -6.35 12.76 -18.15
C SER A 81 -5.34 13.84 -18.43
N ALA A 82 -4.50 14.12 -17.43
CA ALA A 82 -3.35 15.00 -17.56
C ALA A 82 -2.51 14.71 -18.82
N HIS A 83 -1.85 15.75 -19.31
CA HIS A 83 -0.89 15.68 -20.40
C HIS A 83 0.54 15.81 -19.87
N SER A 84 1.49 15.27 -20.64
CA SER A 84 2.92 15.45 -20.34
C SER A 84 3.34 16.94 -20.31
N SER A 85 2.59 17.84 -20.96
CA SER A 85 2.83 19.28 -20.95
C SER A 85 2.49 19.94 -19.62
N ASP A 86 1.60 19.37 -18.81
CA ASP A 86 1.23 19.92 -17.50
C ASP A 86 2.41 19.94 -16.52
N TYR A 87 3.35 19.02 -16.72
CA TYR A 87 4.56 18.89 -15.91
C TYR A 87 5.69 19.81 -16.41
N ALA A 88 5.57 20.41 -17.58
CA ALA A 88 6.64 21.20 -18.17
C ALA A 88 6.96 22.44 -17.31
N LYS A 89 8.23 22.60 -16.92
CA LYS A 89 8.73 23.71 -16.08
C LYS A 89 8.06 23.80 -14.68
N SER A 90 7.33 22.76 -14.25
CA SER A 90 6.69 22.71 -12.93
C SER A 90 7.69 22.52 -11.77
N GLY A 91 8.87 21.94 -12.07
CA GLY A 91 9.83 21.50 -11.06
C GLY A 91 9.61 20.05 -10.58
N TYR A 92 8.53 19.40 -11.01
CA TYR A 92 8.19 18.03 -10.66
C TYR A 92 8.55 17.04 -11.77
N ASP A 93 8.96 15.84 -11.37
CA ASP A 93 9.07 14.68 -12.27
C ASP A 93 7.67 14.09 -12.54
N LYS A 94 7.54 13.42 -13.69
CA LYS A 94 6.43 12.51 -13.99
C LYS A 94 6.66 11.18 -13.26
N GLY A 95 6.42 11.19 -11.95
CA GLY A 95 6.65 10.06 -11.06
C GLY A 95 5.65 8.94 -11.33
N HIS A 96 6.13 7.71 -11.50
CA HIS A 96 5.26 6.57 -11.76
C HIS A 96 4.68 6.04 -10.44
N LEU A 97 3.41 5.63 -10.44
CA LEU A 97 2.82 4.86 -9.34
C LEU A 97 3.07 3.36 -9.53
N ALA A 98 2.82 2.84 -10.74
CA ALA A 98 3.32 1.55 -11.23
C ALA A 98 4.56 1.75 -12.11
N PRO A 99 5.78 1.39 -11.64
CA PRO A 99 7.02 1.80 -12.28
C PRO A 99 7.39 0.94 -13.49
N ALA A 100 8.05 1.56 -14.47
CA ALA A 100 8.46 0.87 -15.69
C ALA A 100 9.39 -0.33 -15.44
N ALA A 101 10.21 -0.29 -14.39
CA ALA A 101 11.11 -1.38 -14.02
C ALA A 101 10.36 -2.66 -13.59
N ASP A 102 9.13 -2.52 -13.09
CA ASP A 102 8.25 -3.63 -12.71
C ASP A 102 7.48 -4.16 -13.93
N MET A 103 7.43 -3.39 -15.02
CA MET A 103 6.64 -3.64 -16.24
C MET A 103 7.47 -4.11 -17.44
N LYS A 104 8.76 -4.40 -17.23
CA LYS A 104 9.72 -4.74 -18.30
C LYS A 104 9.60 -6.15 -18.89
N TYR A 105 8.62 -6.94 -18.43
CA TYR A 105 8.36 -8.30 -18.93
C TYR A 105 7.44 -8.34 -20.14
N ASP A 106 6.71 -7.26 -20.41
CA ASP A 106 5.75 -7.22 -21.51
C ASP A 106 5.72 -5.84 -22.17
N SER A 107 5.56 -5.83 -23.51
CA SER A 107 5.60 -4.59 -24.28
C SER A 107 4.36 -3.71 -24.11
N ILE A 108 3.20 -4.30 -23.79
CA ILE A 108 1.96 -3.60 -23.46
C ILE A 108 2.10 -3.02 -22.06
N ALA A 109 2.55 -3.81 -21.08
CA ALA A 109 2.82 -3.33 -19.72
C ALA A 109 3.75 -2.10 -19.73
N MET A 110 4.85 -2.18 -20.50
CA MET A 110 5.80 -1.08 -20.66
C MET A 110 5.21 0.15 -21.37
N LYS A 111 4.21 0.01 -22.23
CA LYS A 111 3.56 1.16 -22.89
C LYS A 111 2.49 1.79 -21.99
N GLU A 112 1.72 0.95 -21.30
CA GLU A 112 0.64 1.39 -20.41
C GLU A 112 1.19 2.09 -19.17
N CYS A 113 2.33 1.67 -18.64
CA CYS A 113 2.91 2.34 -17.47
C CYS A 113 3.38 3.79 -17.74
N PHE A 114 3.44 4.22 -19.01
CA PHE A 114 3.71 5.62 -19.41
C PHE A 114 2.43 6.43 -19.67
N LEU A 115 1.25 5.88 -19.40
CA LEU A 115 0.01 6.63 -19.41
C LEU A 115 0.02 7.68 -18.30
N MET A 116 -0.46 8.89 -18.59
CA MET A 116 -0.45 10.00 -17.63
C MET A 116 -1.36 9.76 -16.43
N SER A 117 -2.35 8.88 -16.54
CA SER A 117 -3.17 8.41 -15.41
C SER A 117 -2.37 7.63 -14.35
N ASN A 118 -1.21 7.07 -14.72
CA ASN A 118 -0.24 6.42 -13.82
C ASN A 118 0.86 7.39 -13.33
N MET A 119 0.76 8.68 -13.63
CA MET A 119 1.74 9.68 -13.22
C MET A 119 1.21 10.53 -12.07
N SER A 120 2.12 10.95 -11.20
CA SER A 120 1.85 11.94 -10.17
C SER A 120 3.04 12.90 -10.00
N PRO A 121 2.81 14.18 -9.62
CA PRO A 121 3.87 15.16 -9.42
C PRO A 121 4.77 14.82 -8.22
N GLN A 122 5.95 14.28 -8.51
CA GLN A 122 6.93 13.92 -7.51
C GLN A 122 8.14 14.86 -7.56
N LEU A 123 8.61 15.35 -6.41
CA LEU A 123 9.85 16.13 -6.37
C LEU A 123 11.02 15.26 -6.87
N PRO A 124 11.98 15.82 -7.63
CA PRO A 124 13.10 15.04 -8.16
C PRO A 124 13.92 14.32 -7.09
N SER A 125 14.13 14.93 -5.92
CA SER A 125 14.84 14.32 -4.79
C SER A 125 14.05 13.19 -4.12
N PHE A 126 12.72 13.27 -4.16
CA PHE A 126 11.81 12.22 -3.69
C PHE A 126 11.78 11.03 -4.67
N ASN A 127 11.42 11.30 -5.93
CA ASN A 127 11.26 10.30 -7.00
C ASN A 127 12.54 9.48 -7.23
N ARG A 128 13.68 10.17 -7.34
CA ARG A 128 14.97 9.54 -7.64
C ARG A 128 15.71 9.07 -6.39
N GLY A 129 15.19 9.40 -5.21
CA GLY A 129 15.72 9.03 -3.91
C GLY A 129 14.87 7.92 -3.27
N ILE A 130 14.15 8.26 -2.21
CA ILE A 130 13.46 7.29 -1.35
C ILE A 130 12.35 6.51 -2.08
N TRP A 131 11.69 7.10 -3.07
CA TRP A 131 10.68 6.39 -3.85
C TRP A 131 11.31 5.29 -4.70
N LYS A 132 12.42 5.61 -5.38
CA LYS A 132 13.24 4.62 -6.11
C LYS A 132 13.79 3.54 -5.18
N GLU A 133 14.26 3.90 -3.98
CA GLU A 133 14.73 2.95 -2.97
C GLU A 133 13.62 1.96 -2.59
N LEU A 134 12.41 2.46 -2.30
CA LEU A 134 11.26 1.62 -2.01
C LEU A 134 10.91 0.70 -3.19
N GLU A 135 10.90 1.22 -4.42
CA GLU A 135 10.68 0.38 -5.61
C GLU A 135 11.74 -0.72 -5.77
N GLU A 136 13.01 -0.44 -5.44
CA GLU A 136 14.07 -1.44 -5.43
C GLU A 136 13.83 -2.51 -4.36
N SER A 137 13.46 -2.11 -3.14
CA SER A 137 13.10 -3.06 -2.06
C SER A 137 11.92 -3.94 -2.45
N VAL A 138 10.86 -3.38 -3.04
CA VAL A 138 9.69 -4.12 -3.52
C VAL A 138 10.09 -5.22 -4.51
N ARG A 139 10.99 -4.92 -5.46
CA ARG A 139 11.48 -5.93 -6.40
C ARG A 139 12.30 -7.02 -5.71
N SER A 140 13.15 -6.66 -4.75
CA SER A 140 13.87 -7.65 -3.94
C SER A 140 12.91 -8.57 -3.18
N TRP A 141 11.89 -8.01 -2.52
CA TRP A 141 10.88 -8.79 -1.82
C TRP A 141 10.06 -9.69 -2.75
N ALA A 142 9.75 -9.23 -3.98
CA ALA A 142 9.04 -10.07 -4.95
C ALA A 142 9.89 -11.28 -5.39
N LEU A 143 11.22 -11.16 -5.45
CA LEU A 143 12.10 -12.30 -5.72
C LEU A 143 12.11 -13.30 -4.55
N GLU A 144 12.00 -12.82 -3.31
CA GLU A 144 12.00 -13.65 -2.10
C GLU A 144 10.64 -14.31 -1.84
N LYS A 145 9.55 -13.60 -2.11
CA LYS A 145 8.16 -13.99 -1.79
C LYS A 145 7.37 -14.50 -2.99
N ASP A 146 8.01 -14.66 -4.16
CA ASP A 146 7.45 -15.07 -5.46
C ASP A 146 6.40 -14.12 -6.08
N SER A 147 5.46 -13.59 -5.30
CA SER A 147 4.47 -12.62 -5.77
C SER A 147 4.06 -11.62 -4.69
N LEU A 148 3.81 -10.38 -5.13
CA LEU A 148 3.34 -9.27 -4.30
C LEU A 148 2.21 -8.54 -5.02
N PHE A 149 1.13 -8.27 -4.30
CA PHE A 149 0.12 -7.32 -4.71
C PHE A 149 0.48 -5.94 -4.15
N ILE A 150 0.49 -4.92 -5.01
CA ILE A 150 1.00 -3.60 -4.67
C ILE A 150 -0.08 -2.57 -4.96
N VAL A 151 -0.29 -1.65 -4.02
CA VAL A 151 -1.13 -0.47 -4.18
C VAL A 151 -0.28 0.77 -3.94
N ALA A 152 -0.32 1.76 -4.83
CA ALA A 152 0.45 2.99 -4.70
C ALA A 152 -0.38 4.21 -5.10
N GLY A 153 -0.17 5.34 -4.42
CA GLY A 153 -0.91 6.58 -4.70
C GLY A 153 -0.35 7.78 -3.96
N GLY A 154 -0.91 8.96 -4.26
CA GLY A 154 -0.72 10.17 -3.46
C GLY A 154 -1.86 10.35 -2.45
N VAL A 155 -1.60 10.99 -1.32
CA VAL A 155 -2.68 11.41 -0.41
C VAL A 155 -3.36 12.65 -1.00
N LEU A 156 -4.53 12.45 -1.62
CA LEU A 156 -5.32 13.48 -2.31
C LEU A 156 -6.31 14.19 -1.38
N LYS A 157 -5.80 14.70 -0.25
CA LYS A 157 -6.61 15.41 0.76
C LYS A 157 -6.04 16.78 1.11
N GLY A 158 -6.95 17.67 1.49
CA GLY A 158 -6.63 19.03 1.92
C GLY A 158 -6.30 19.96 0.76
N ASN A 159 -5.70 21.11 1.09
CA ASN A 159 -5.33 22.10 0.08
C ASN A 159 -4.00 21.70 -0.59
N LEU A 160 -4.09 21.24 -1.83
CA LEU A 160 -2.97 20.81 -2.68
C LEU A 160 -2.72 21.86 -3.77
N THR A 161 -1.45 22.18 -4.00
CA THR A 161 -1.07 23.10 -5.08
C THR A 161 -1.17 22.39 -6.42
N PRO A 162 -1.81 22.97 -7.44
CA PRO A 162 -1.87 22.38 -8.78
C PRO A 162 -0.67 22.76 -9.65
N ILE A 163 -0.43 21.98 -10.71
CA ILE A 163 0.50 22.30 -11.80
C ILE A 163 -0.17 22.14 -13.18
N GLY A 164 0.34 22.85 -14.17
CA GLY A 164 -0.12 22.70 -15.56
C GLY A 164 -1.48 23.34 -15.85
N VAL A 165 -1.99 23.12 -17.05
CA VAL A 165 -3.27 23.67 -17.52
C VAL A 165 -4.44 22.86 -16.98
N ASN A 166 -4.25 21.55 -16.83
CA ASN A 166 -5.25 20.67 -16.22
C ASN A 166 -5.24 20.73 -14.68
N GLU A 167 -4.42 21.58 -14.06
CA GLU A 167 -4.40 21.73 -12.60
C GLU A 167 -4.09 20.43 -11.82
N VAL A 168 -3.14 19.62 -12.31
CA VAL A 168 -2.73 18.37 -11.66
C VAL A 168 -2.26 18.64 -10.24
N ALA A 169 -2.98 18.09 -9.25
CA ALA A 169 -2.68 18.33 -7.85
C ALA A 169 -1.30 17.76 -7.48
N VAL A 170 -0.56 18.42 -6.61
CA VAL A 170 0.71 17.91 -6.08
C VAL A 170 0.46 17.29 -4.70
N PRO A 171 0.54 15.96 -4.54
CA PRO A 171 0.41 15.32 -3.23
C PRO A 171 1.53 15.74 -2.29
N LYS A 172 1.19 15.98 -1.02
CA LYS A 172 2.18 16.22 0.05
C LYS A 172 2.84 14.93 0.53
N TYR A 173 2.12 13.81 0.41
CA TYR A 173 2.59 12.49 0.77
C TYR A 173 2.23 11.50 -0.33
N PHE A 174 3.10 10.51 -0.48
CA PHE A 174 2.87 9.33 -1.30
C PHE A 174 2.84 8.11 -0.39
N TYR A 175 2.03 7.13 -0.78
CA TYR A 175 1.95 5.86 -0.09
C TYR A 175 2.19 4.70 -1.04
N LYS A 176 2.66 3.59 -0.45
CA LYS A 176 2.70 2.30 -1.12
C LYS A 176 2.42 1.20 -0.10
N ILE A 177 1.47 0.33 -0.41
CA ILE A 177 1.14 -0.86 0.35
C ILE A 177 1.61 -2.07 -0.43
N ILE A 178 2.28 -2.98 0.25
CA ILE A 178 2.76 -4.24 -0.30
C ILE A 178 2.07 -5.35 0.48
N LEU A 179 1.34 -6.19 -0.23
CA LEU A 179 0.64 -7.36 0.30
C LEU A 179 1.26 -8.63 -0.28
N HIS A 180 1.61 -9.56 0.59
CA HIS A 180 2.02 -10.91 0.27
C HIS A 180 0.94 -11.88 0.77
N ILE A 181 0.30 -12.59 -0.16
CA ILE A 181 -0.68 -13.63 0.18
C ILE A 181 0.05 -14.97 0.24
N ASN A 182 0.40 -15.40 1.45
CA ASN A 182 0.91 -16.74 1.68
C ASN A 182 -0.26 -17.72 1.95
N HIS A 183 0.02 -19.03 1.96
CA HIS A 183 -1.00 -20.07 2.16
C HIS A 183 -1.63 -20.11 3.58
N SER A 184 -1.10 -19.36 4.54
CA SER A 184 -1.50 -19.41 5.95
C SER A 184 -2.20 -18.13 6.40
N GLU A 185 -1.50 -16.99 6.37
CA GLU A 185 -1.98 -15.67 6.80
C GLU A 185 -1.34 -14.57 5.93
N PRO A 186 -2.11 -13.61 5.40
CA PRO A 186 -1.55 -12.53 4.61
C PRO A 186 -0.57 -11.65 5.42
N GLU A 187 0.48 -11.19 4.77
CA GLU A 187 1.46 -10.26 5.32
C GLU A 187 1.40 -8.94 4.55
N ALA A 188 1.41 -7.79 5.24
CA ALA A 188 1.45 -6.49 4.58
C ALA A 188 2.41 -5.52 5.26
N ILE A 189 2.87 -4.54 4.47
CA ILE A 189 3.56 -3.33 4.95
C ILE A 189 3.10 -2.13 4.13
N ALA A 190 2.80 -1.03 4.82
CA ALA A 190 2.44 0.24 4.22
C ALA A 190 3.50 1.30 4.55
N PHE A 191 3.81 2.15 3.57
CA PHE A 191 4.70 3.29 3.75
C PHE A 191 3.94 4.57 3.45
N LEU A 192 4.23 5.62 4.21
CA LEU A 192 3.78 6.99 3.95
C LEU A 192 5.00 7.91 3.92
N LEU A 193 5.35 8.39 2.73
CA LEU A 193 6.55 9.15 2.50
C LEU A 193 6.19 10.60 2.13
N PRO A 194 6.79 11.61 2.78
CA PRO A 194 6.58 13.00 2.38
C PRO A 194 7.20 13.24 1.00
N ASN A 195 6.52 14.01 0.16
CA ASN A 195 6.99 14.40 -1.18
C ASN A 195 8.09 15.46 -1.07
N GLU A 196 9.21 15.08 -0.47
CA GLU A 196 10.39 15.89 -0.17
C GLU A 196 11.64 15.02 -0.11
N THR A 197 12.79 15.65 0.11
CA THR A 197 14.04 14.91 0.31
C THR A 197 13.96 14.11 1.60
N ALA A 198 14.07 12.79 1.51
CA ALA A 198 14.06 11.92 2.67
C ALA A 198 15.23 12.22 3.62
N THR A 199 14.96 12.13 4.92
CA THR A 199 15.92 12.40 6.00
C THR A 199 16.11 11.19 6.91
N GLN A 200 15.28 10.17 6.75
CA GLN A 200 15.25 8.94 7.56
C GLN A 200 15.40 7.72 6.64
N ARG A 201 15.53 6.53 7.23
CA ARG A 201 15.59 5.28 6.45
C ARG A 201 14.19 4.90 5.99
N LEU A 202 14.10 4.09 4.94
CA LEU A 202 12.82 3.64 4.41
C LEU A 202 11.90 3.00 5.47
N SER A 203 12.45 2.16 6.35
CA SER A 203 11.68 1.49 7.42
C SER A 203 11.09 2.46 8.44
N ASP A 204 11.69 3.64 8.63
CA ASP A 204 11.21 4.66 9.57
C ASP A 204 9.92 5.36 9.03
N TYR A 205 9.59 5.18 7.74
CA TYR A 205 8.36 5.68 7.10
C TYR A 205 7.21 4.66 7.07
N ALA A 206 7.38 3.48 7.68
CA ALA A 206 6.33 2.47 7.74
C ALA A 206 5.18 2.93 8.66
N ILE A 207 3.95 2.72 8.22
CA ILE A 207 2.73 3.03 8.97
C ILE A 207 1.76 1.83 8.94
N THR A 208 0.76 1.86 9.81
CA THR A 208 -0.38 0.93 9.76
C THR A 208 -1.26 1.25 8.56
N ILE A 209 -1.91 0.25 7.97
CA ILE A 209 -2.91 0.48 6.91
C ILE A 209 -4.09 1.29 7.48
N ASP A 210 -4.58 1.01 8.69
CA ASP A 210 -5.64 1.79 9.36
C ASP A 210 -5.38 3.32 9.34
N SER A 211 -4.14 3.71 9.65
CA SER A 211 -3.73 5.13 9.62
C SER A 211 -3.75 5.68 8.20
N LEU A 212 -3.41 4.88 7.21
CA LEU A 212 -3.46 5.27 5.81
C LEU A 212 -4.91 5.41 5.33
N GLU A 213 -5.79 4.47 5.67
CA GLU A 213 -7.23 4.55 5.37
C GLU A 213 -7.87 5.82 5.95
N THR A 214 -7.49 6.16 7.18
CA THR A 214 -7.93 7.41 7.82
C THR A 214 -7.46 8.66 7.05
N LEU A 215 -6.30 8.59 6.39
CA LEU A 215 -5.74 9.70 5.61
C LEU A 215 -6.33 9.78 4.20
N THR A 216 -6.82 8.67 3.64
CA THR A 216 -7.24 8.57 2.24
C THR A 216 -8.75 8.45 2.07
N ASP A 217 -9.48 8.01 3.10
CA ASP A 217 -10.86 7.49 3.05
C ASP A 217 -11.02 6.27 2.11
N ILE A 218 -9.94 5.54 1.85
CA ILE A 218 -9.93 4.33 1.02
C ILE A 218 -9.78 3.12 1.95
N ASP A 219 -10.73 2.19 1.87
CA ASP A 219 -10.59 0.83 2.39
C ASP A 219 -9.77 0.00 1.37
N PHE A 220 -8.59 -0.48 1.79
CA PHE A 220 -7.60 -1.04 0.87
C PHE A 220 -7.78 -2.53 0.56
N PHE A 221 -8.31 -3.32 1.49
CA PHE A 221 -8.46 -4.76 1.29
C PHE A 221 -9.83 -5.31 1.70
N PRO A 222 -10.94 -4.69 1.21
CA PRO A 222 -12.32 -4.94 1.65
C PRO A 222 -12.82 -6.37 1.41
N VAL A 223 -12.05 -7.17 0.68
CA VAL A 223 -12.35 -8.56 0.35
C VAL A 223 -12.00 -9.50 1.49
N PHE A 224 -11.12 -9.10 2.40
CA PHE A 224 -10.77 -9.91 3.55
C PHE A 224 -11.89 -9.84 4.61
N PRO A 225 -12.15 -10.92 5.35
CA PRO A 225 -13.03 -10.84 6.52
C PRO A 225 -12.45 -9.88 7.56
N ASN A 226 -13.31 -9.15 8.28
CA ASN A 226 -12.89 -8.18 9.30
C ASN A 226 -11.89 -8.76 10.32
N SER A 227 -11.96 -10.05 10.64
CA SER A 227 -10.99 -10.67 11.57
C SER A 227 -9.56 -10.68 11.02
N ILE A 228 -9.40 -10.81 9.70
CA ILE A 228 -8.11 -10.77 9.02
C ILE A 228 -7.66 -9.32 8.85
N GLU A 229 -8.55 -8.43 8.36
CA GLU A 229 -8.27 -6.99 8.20
C GLU A 229 -7.76 -6.37 9.50
N ASN A 230 -8.48 -6.55 10.61
CA ASN A 230 -8.09 -6.01 11.91
C ASN A 230 -6.68 -6.44 12.37
N ILE A 231 -6.19 -7.61 11.95
CA ILE A 231 -4.84 -8.08 12.27
C ILE A 231 -3.82 -7.52 11.30
N LEU A 232 -4.14 -7.55 10.01
CA LEU A 232 -3.29 -7.12 8.90
C LEU A 232 -3.03 -5.61 8.93
N GLU A 233 -4.06 -4.83 9.26
CA GLU A 233 -4.07 -3.38 9.02
C GLU A 233 -3.64 -2.56 10.24
N SER A 234 -3.83 -3.10 11.45
CA SER A 234 -3.54 -2.39 12.71
C SER A 234 -2.08 -2.43 13.17
N LYS A 235 -1.19 -3.16 12.46
CA LYS A 235 0.19 -3.42 12.90
C LYS A 235 1.22 -3.11 11.82
N ILE A 236 2.36 -2.59 12.27
CA ILE A 236 3.57 -2.44 11.45
C ILE A 236 4.45 -3.68 11.65
N GLN A 237 4.62 -4.50 10.61
CA GLN A 237 5.36 -5.77 10.68
C GLN A 237 6.73 -5.70 9.99
N ILE A 238 7.55 -4.68 10.29
CA ILE A 238 8.85 -4.42 9.61
C ILE A 238 9.75 -5.65 9.53
N LYS A 239 9.83 -6.48 10.59
CA LYS A 239 10.70 -7.67 10.65
C LYS A 239 10.39 -8.74 9.59
N GLN A 240 9.20 -8.73 8.98
CA GLN A 240 8.84 -9.64 7.88
C GLN A 240 9.37 -9.18 6.51
N TRP A 241 9.82 -7.92 6.43
CA TRP A 241 10.22 -7.24 5.20
C TRP A 241 11.69 -6.82 5.22
N PHE A 242 12.25 -6.51 6.38
CA PHE A 242 13.64 -6.12 6.52
C PHE A 242 14.43 -7.16 7.31
N SER A 243 15.60 -7.57 6.79
CA SER A 243 16.50 -8.47 7.51
C SER A 243 17.20 -7.75 8.67
N GLU A 244 17.57 -8.48 9.73
CA GLU A 244 18.24 -7.93 10.93
C GLU A 244 19.52 -7.13 10.61
N LYS A 245 20.19 -7.37 9.48
CA LYS A 245 21.37 -6.58 9.05
C LYS A 245 21.03 -5.18 8.56
N GLN A 246 19.78 -4.94 8.17
CA GLN A 246 19.25 -3.62 7.84
C GLN A 246 18.61 -2.94 9.07
N GLU A 247 18.42 -3.67 10.17
CA GLU A 247 17.97 -3.18 11.46
C GLU A 247 19.14 -3.06 12.46
N VAL A 248 19.88 -1.94 12.44
CA VAL A 248 20.62 -1.51 13.63
C VAL A 248 20.24 -0.09 14.02
N LYS A 249 19.06 0.00 14.61
CA LYS A 249 18.89 0.25 16.04
C LYS A 249 17.42 -0.06 16.27
N GLU A 250 17.14 -1.17 16.96
CA GLU A 250 16.10 -1.08 17.96
C GLU A 250 16.41 0.21 18.70
N THR A 251 15.55 1.22 18.55
CA THR A 251 15.45 2.20 19.59
C THR A 251 15.22 1.37 20.84
N ASN A 252 16.27 1.22 21.64
CA ASN A 252 16.13 1.22 23.08
C ASN A 252 15.40 2.51 23.41
N THR A 253 14.09 2.52 23.13
CA THR A 253 13.13 3.32 23.82
C THR A 253 13.32 2.83 25.24
N PRO A 254 13.89 3.62 26.16
CA PRO A 254 13.61 3.33 27.55
C PRO A 254 12.10 3.29 27.60
N SER A 255 11.49 2.24 28.15
CA SER A 255 10.05 2.10 28.27
C SER A 255 9.45 3.29 29.02
N SER A 256 9.30 4.43 28.37
CA SER A 256 8.46 5.52 28.80
C SER A 256 7.12 5.21 28.16
N GLY A 257 6.41 4.26 28.77
CA GLY A 257 5.05 3.95 28.39
C GLY A 257 4.28 5.26 28.28
N THR A 258 3.57 5.47 27.18
CA THR A 258 2.69 6.62 27.01
C THR A 258 1.79 6.69 28.25
N SER A 259 1.83 7.81 28.96
CA SER A 259 1.11 7.99 30.21
C SER A 259 -0.41 8.00 29.93
N VAL A 260 -1.06 6.86 30.12
CA VAL A 260 -2.50 6.65 29.92
C VAL A 260 -3.26 6.78 31.23
N GLN A 261 -4.54 7.14 31.18
CA GLN A 261 -5.36 7.21 32.38
C GLN A 261 -5.63 5.82 32.95
N CYS A 262 -5.52 5.67 34.28
CA CYS A 262 -5.76 4.41 34.98
C CYS A 262 -7.16 3.86 34.69
N SER A 263 -7.23 2.56 34.39
CA SER A 263 -8.45 1.85 33.98
C SER A 263 -9.42 1.49 35.14
N GLN A 264 -9.08 1.83 36.38
CA GLN A 264 -9.82 1.39 37.58
C GLN A 264 -10.72 2.48 38.18
N ILE A 265 -11.62 2.07 39.06
CA ILE A 265 -12.56 2.93 39.78
C ILE A 265 -12.06 3.12 41.22
N THR A 266 -12.20 4.32 41.76
CA THR A 266 -11.85 4.62 43.16
C THR A 266 -12.83 3.97 44.13
N LYS A 267 -12.48 3.91 45.43
CA LYS A 267 -13.37 3.40 46.49
C LYS A 267 -14.74 4.10 46.55
N ASN A 268 -14.83 5.33 46.03
CA ASN A 268 -16.07 6.11 45.98
C ASN A 268 -16.83 5.95 44.64
N GLY A 269 -16.52 4.92 43.84
CA GLY A 269 -17.28 4.60 42.62
C GLY A 269 -16.99 5.48 41.40
N THR A 270 -16.01 6.39 41.48
CA THR A 270 -15.65 7.29 40.36
C THR A 270 -14.39 6.85 39.63
N ARG A 271 -14.31 7.11 38.32
CA ARG A 271 -13.17 6.76 37.46
C ARG A 271 -11.86 7.36 38.00
N CYS A 272 -10.81 6.54 38.11
CA CYS A 272 -9.49 7.00 38.54
C CYS A 272 -8.91 7.99 37.51
N LYS A 273 -8.54 9.19 37.97
CA LYS A 273 -7.96 10.24 37.12
C LYS A 273 -6.43 10.19 37.01
N ARG A 274 -5.79 9.28 37.75
CA ARG A 274 -4.32 9.16 37.77
C ARG A 274 -3.85 8.57 36.46
N LYS A 275 -2.69 9.04 35.98
CA LYS A 275 -2.03 8.42 34.84
C LYS A 275 -1.07 7.31 35.27
N THR A 276 -0.80 6.40 34.35
CA THR A 276 0.12 5.28 34.54
C THR A 276 0.82 4.96 33.24
N THR A 277 2.03 4.46 33.36
CA THR A 277 2.81 3.88 32.27
C THR A 277 2.84 2.35 32.37
N SER A 278 2.19 1.78 33.40
CA SER A 278 2.13 0.35 33.64
C SER A 278 1.44 -0.37 32.48
N PRO A 279 2.01 -1.48 31.97
CA PRO A 279 1.40 -2.27 30.89
C PRO A 279 0.00 -2.80 31.22
N ASN A 280 -0.31 -2.98 32.51
CA ASN A 280 -1.64 -3.44 32.95
C ASN A 280 -2.70 -2.32 33.03
N GLY A 281 -2.35 -1.08 32.68
CA GLY A 281 -3.24 0.07 32.69
C GLY A 281 -3.68 0.53 34.09
N LYS A 282 -3.09 0.01 35.16
CA LYS A 282 -3.39 0.36 36.56
C LYS A 282 -2.34 1.33 37.09
N CYS A 283 -2.72 2.25 37.98
CA CYS A 283 -1.76 3.09 38.71
C CYS A 283 -1.28 2.37 39.98
N TYR A 284 -0.26 2.91 40.65
CA TYR A 284 0.33 2.30 41.85
C TYR A 284 -0.68 2.00 42.99
N GLN A 285 -1.77 2.76 43.08
CA GLN A 285 -2.83 2.50 44.08
C GLN A 285 -3.73 1.31 43.73
N HIS A 286 -3.69 0.87 42.48
CA HIS A 286 -4.49 -0.24 41.97
C HIS A 286 -3.59 -1.40 41.51
N GLY A 287 -2.35 -1.48 42.00
CA GLY A 287 -1.42 -2.57 41.67
C GLY A 287 -0.76 -2.45 40.29
N GLY A 288 -0.63 -1.25 39.76
CA GLY A 288 0.29 -0.97 38.65
C GLY A 288 1.71 -0.80 39.15
N ASN A 289 2.69 -1.29 38.38
CA ASN A 289 4.12 -1.04 38.62
C ASN A 289 4.52 0.28 37.98
#